data_AF-A0A3D2DLN2-F1
#
_entry.id   AF-A0A3D2DLN2-F1
#
_cell.length_a   1.000
_cell.length_b   1.000
_cell.length_c   1.000
_cell.angle_alpha   90.00
_cell.angle_beta   90.00
_cell.angle_gamma   90.00
#
_symmetry.space_group_name_H-M   'P 1'
#
loop_
_entity.id
_entity.type
_entity.pdbx_description
1 polymer ?
#
loop_
_entity_poly.entity_id
_entity_poly.type
_entity_poly.pdbx_seq_one_letter_code
_entity_poly.pdbx_strand_id
1 'polypeptide(L)'
;MHRLKRWIDEGVSIYKEQLKESPLETIAIYLSWVFVIIIGLMAVFAYIKFIIDGGYPLSVARVKENGAFASANFTSGTTYIISNNVVWIILAIIICIQTLVSIILMFAEKVIWKWILFIIDIIAMVFCVVKISTNHNYLLNNDMGLIYAAVLLITIIVFFKLLTDSDGSDVFLAEGLGLAAYLIILALILLLENIVAIGALAGAIIIVGIVAAILIFGNSSKESAGSTSSGSGGSTSYKSVSGNVGVKSRKPDKNTANTPAYKKDSNPNHHYIANYNEILGIKLYKVHGDMGDYIELDNTMVEKKICSLADAESGKHKFYREESGKEIRVQEIPWK
;
A
#
# COMPACT_ATOMS: atom_id res chain seq x y z
N MET A 1 2.72 -34.66 -25.38
CA MET A 1 1.31 -35.08 -25.24
C MET A 1 1.15 -36.41 -24.51
N HIS A 2 1.78 -37.51 -24.96
CA HIS A 2 1.64 -38.84 -24.34
C HIS A 2 2.16 -38.94 -22.89
N ARG A 3 3.23 -38.19 -22.55
CA ARG A 3 3.76 -38.10 -21.18
C ARG A 3 2.85 -37.32 -20.23
N LEU A 4 2.24 -36.23 -20.73
CA LEU A 4 1.29 -35.43 -19.97
C LEU A 4 0.03 -36.23 -19.63
N LYS A 5 -0.50 -36.97 -20.62
CA LYS A 5 -1.65 -37.84 -20.41
C LYS A 5 -1.38 -38.89 -19.33
N ARG A 6 -0.23 -39.58 -19.40
CA ARG A 6 0.16 -40.56 -18.38
C ARG A 6 0.28 -39.93 -16.98
N TRP A 7 0.87 -38.74 -16.89
CA TRP A 7 1.02 -38.03 -15.62
C TRP A 7 -0.33 -37.63 -15.02
N ILE A 8 -1.28 -37.18 -15.85
CA ILE A 8 -2.65 -36.88 -15.42
C ILE A 8 -3.36 -38.16 -14.97
N ASP A 9 -3.30 -39.24 -15.75
CA ASP A 9 -3.96 -40.52 -15.42
C ASP A 9 -3.43 -41.10 -14.09
N GLU A 10 -2.11 -40.99 -13.87
CA GLU A 10 -1.45 -41.43 -12.63
C GLU A 10 -1.87 -40.56 -11.44
N GLY A 11 -1.88 -39.22 -11.58
CA GLY A 11 -2.38 -38.33 -10.53
C GLY A 11 -3.85 -38.55 -10.18
N VAL A 12 -4.70 -38.77 -11.17
CA VAL A 12 -6.13 -39.10 -10.98
C VAL A 12 -6.29 -40.45 -10.26
N SER A 13 -5.44 -41.43 -10.56
CA SER A 13 -5.47 -42.73 -9.89
C SER A 13 -5.11 -42.63 -8.41
N ILE A 14 -4.09 -41.84 -8.07
CA ILE A 14 -3.66 -41.57 -6.69
C ILE A 14 -4.79 -40.87 -5.92
N TYR A 15 -5.38 -39.84 -6.51
CA TYR A 15 -6.50 -39.12 -5.90
C TYR A 15 -7.69 -40.03 -5.59
N LYS A 16 -8.03 -40.94 -6.51
CA LYS A 16 -9.13 -41.90 -6.32
C LYS A 16 -8.87 -42.87 -5.16
N GLU A 17 -7.63 -43.27 -4.96
CA GLU A 17 -7.23 -44.15 -3.87
C GLU A 17 -7.28 -43.40 -2.52
N GLN A 18 -6.74 -42.19 -2.45
CA GLN A 18 -6.82 -41.32 -1.26
C GLN A 18 -8.27 -41.01 -0.86
N LEU A 19 -9.13 -40.69 -1.82
CA LEU A 19 -10.57 -40.48 -1.58
C LEU A 19 -11.26 -41.70 -0.95
N LYS A 20 -10.79 -42.91 -1.25
CA LYS A 20 -11.36 -44.15 -0.72
C LYS A 20 -10.94 -44.38 0.72
N GLU A 21 -9.74 -43.95 1.10
CA GLU A 21 -9.18 -44.11 2.44
C GLU A 21 -9.64 -43.00 3.40
N SER A 22 -9.48 -41.73 3.04
CA SER A 22 -9.86 -40.56 3.85
C SER A 22 -10.59 -39.51 3.00
N PRO A 23 -11.90 -39.70 2.71
CA PRO A 23 -12.64 -38.85 1.78
C PRO A 23 -12.69 -37.38 2.21
N LEU A 24 -12.91 -37.11 3.50
CA LEU A 24 -13.06 -35.74 4.01
C LEU A 24 -11.75 -34.96 3.99
N GLU A 25 -10.68 -35.59 4.45
CA GLU A 25 -9.32 -35.02 4.48
C GLU A 25 -8.83 -34.71 3.07
N THR A 26 -8.95 -35.69 2.17
CA THR A 26 -8.56 -35.55 0.78
C THR A 26 -9.33 -34.41 0.11
N ILE A 27 -10.66 -34.34 0.25
CA ILE A 27 -11.45 -33.24 -0.34
C ILE A 27 -10.99 -31.87 0.18
N ALA A 28 -10.75 -31.76 1.50
CA ALA A 28 -10.38 -30.49 2.11
C ALA A 28 -8.99 -29.99 1.67
N ILE A 29 -8.00 -30.90 1.54
CA ILE A 29 -6.65 -30.57 1.04
C ILE A 29 -6.72 -30.09 -0.41
N TYR A 30 -7.43 -30.84 -1.28
CA TYR A 30 -7.54 -30.46 -2.69
C TYR A 30 -8.34 -29.16 -2.88
N LEU A 31 -9.32 -28.87 -2.02
CA LEU A 31 -10.04 -27.59 -2.02
C LEU A 31 -9.07 -26.40 -1.80
N SER A 32 -8.12 -26.50 -0.87
CA SER A 32 -7.06 -25.49 -0.68
C SER A 32 -6.22 -25.29 -1.93
N TRP A 33 -5.79 -26.37 -2.59
CA TRP A 33 -4.98 -26.29 -3.80
C TRP A 33 -5.73 -25.64 -4.97
N VAL A 34 -7.00 -26.00 -5.17
CA VAL A 34 -7.85 -25.38 -6.18
C VAL A 34 -7.98 -23.88 -5.93
N PHE A 35 -8.16 -23.48 -4.68
CA PHE A 35 -8.22 -22.07 -4.30
C PHE A 35 -6.92 -21.30 -4.63
N VAL A 36 -5.75 -21.87 -4.29
CA VAL A 36 -4.44 -21.28 -4.64
C VAL A 36 -4.28 -21.11 -6.15
N ILE A 37 -4.71 -22.10 -6.94
CA ILE A 37 -4.67 -22.03 -8.40
C ILE A 37 -5.56 -20.89 -8.92
N ILE A 38 -6.78 -20.78 -8.41
CA ILE A 38 -7.73 -19.72 -8.82
C ILE A 38 -7.14 -18.34 -8.51
N ILE A 39 -6.61 -18.14 -7.30
CA ILE A 39 -5.93 -16.88 -6.93
C ILE A 39 -4.76 -16.61 -7.86
N GLY A 40 -3.92 -17.63 -8.12
CA GLY A 40 -2.78 -17.51 -9.02
C GLY A 40 -3.19 -17.06 -10.43
N LEU A 41 -4.28 -17.61 -10.96
CA LEU A 41 -4.83 -17.18 -12.25
C LEU A 41 -5.34 -15.74 -12.19
N MET A 42 -6.12 -15.39 -11.16
CA MET A 42 -6.63 -14.01 -10.96
C MET A 42 -5.49 -13.00 -10.85
N ALA A 43 -4.41 -13.39 -10.16
CA ALA A 43 -3.19 -12.62 -10.02
C ALA A 43 -2.50 -12.35 -11.36
N VAL A 44 -2.37 -13.37 -12.21
CA VAL A 44 -1.85 -13.21 -13.57
C VAL A 44 -2.73 -12.26 -14.38
N PHE A 45 -4.05 -12.41 -14.34
CA PHE A 45 -4.97 -11.52 -15.04
C PHE A 45 -4.88 -10.06 -14.56
N ALA A 46 -4.82 -9.85 -13.24
CA ALA A 46 -4.68 -8.54 -12.64
C ALA A 46 -3.38 -7.86 -13.10
N TYR A 47 -2.26 -8.58 -13.05
CA TYR A 47 -0.97 -8.07 -13.49
C TYR A 47 -0.90 -7.78 -15.00
N ILE A 48 -1.49 -8.62 -15.84
CA ILE A 48 -1.60 -8.34 -17.29
C ILE A 48 -2.41 -7.06 -17.52
N LYS A 49 -3.53 -6.90 -16.82
CA LYS A 49 -4.37 -5.69 -16.91
C LYS A 49 -3.58 -4.44 -16.51
N PHE A 50 -2.80 -4.50 -15.43
CA PHE A 50 -1.92 -3.41 -15.01
C PHE A 50 -0.95 -2.97 -16.11
N ILE A 51 -0.37 -3.92 -16.85
CA ILE A 51 0.53 -3.64 -17.97
C ILE A 51 -0.23 -2.97 -19.13
N ILE A 52 -1.41 -3.51 -19.49
CA ILE A 52 -2.25 -2.99 -20.58
C ILE A 52 -2.70 -1.55 -20.30
N ASP A 53 -3.04 -1.26 -19.05
CA ASP A 53 -3.47 0.07 -18.60
C ASP A 53 -2.29 1.08 -18.54
N GLY A 54 -1.09 0.67 -18.94
CA GLY A 54 0.10 1.55 -19.00
C GLY A 54 0.72 1.80 -17.63
N GLY A 55 0.57 0.88 -16.67
CA GLY A 55 1.01 1.05 -15.29
C GLY A 55 2.48 1.47 -15.14
N TYR A 56 3.40 0.83 -15.87
CA TYR A 56 4.83 1.17 -15.82
C TYR A 56 5.18 2.54 -16.40
N PRO A 57 4.75 2.91 -17.62
CA PRO A 57 4.90 4.28 -18.13
C PRO A 57 4.37 5.34 -17.16
N LEU A 58 3.20 5.12 -16.55
CA LEU A 58 2.60 6.04 -15.59
C LEU A 58 3.43 6.17 -14.31
N SER A 59 3.98 5.07 -13.81
CA SER A 59 4.89 5.09 -12.66
C SER A 59 6.19 5.86 -12.94
N VAL A 60 6.75 5.74 -14.16
CA VAL A 60 7.92 6.53 -14.57
C VAL A 60 7.58 8.03 -14.64
N ALA A 61 6.41 8.38 -15.20
CA ALA A 61 5.97 9.77 -15.28
C ALA A 61 5.82 10.40 -13.88
N ARG A 62 5.21 9.68 -12.93
CA ARG A 62 5.05 10.13 -11.54
C ARG A 62 6.39 10.35 -10.84
N VAL A 63 7.35 9.44 -10.99
CA VAL A 63 8.71 9.60 -10.43
C VAL A 63 9.41 10.81 -11.02
N LYS A 64 9.23 11.08 -12.32
CA LYS A 64 9.82 12.24 -12.99
C LYS A 64 9.22 13.55 -12.48
N GLU A 65 7.91 13.57 -12.25
CA GLU A 65 7.18 14.77 -11.82
C GLU A 65 7.38 15.07 -10.33
N ASN A 66 7.26 14.04 -9.48
CA ASN A 66 7.24 14.19 -8.03
C ASN A 66 8.62 13.99 -7.37
N GLY A 67 9.60 13.50 -8.13
CA GLY A 67 10.90 13.07 -7.60
C GLY A 67 10.84 11.71 -6.88
N ALA A 68 12.00 11.13 -6.57
CA ALA A 68 12.13 9.74 -6.12
C ALA A 68 11.61 9.45 -4.70
N PHE A 69 11.50 10.46 -3.83
CA PHE A 69 11.08 10.29 -2.42
C PHE A 69 9.58 10.50 -2.18
N ALA A 70 8.81 10.81 -3.22
CA ALA A 70 7.38 11.06 -3.09
C ALA A 70 6.58 9.77 -2.92
N SER A 71 5.70 9.73 -1.91
CA SER A 71 4.78 8.60 -1.67
C SER A 71 3.75 8.42 -2.80
N ALA A 72 3.43 9.48 -3.54
CA ALA A 72 2.53 9.45 -4.69
C ALA A 72 3.03 8.58 -5.86
N ASN A 73 4.30 8.16 -5.84
CA ASN A 73 4.88 7.26 -6.84
C ASN A 73 4.39 5.82 -6.71
N PHE A 74 3.93 5.43 -5.52
CA PHE A 74 3.42 4.08 -5.26
C PHE A 74 1.96 3.95 -5.69
N THR A 75 1.54 2.75 -6.06
CA THR A 75 0.18 2.41 -6.47
C THR A 75 -0.29 1.18 -5.70
N SER A 76 -1.56 1.17 -5.29
CA SER A 76 -2.26 -0.06 -4.88
C SER A 76 -2.71 -0.88 -6.09
N GLY A 77 -2.67 -0.29 -7.29
CA GLY A 77 -2.81 -0.93 -8.59
C GLY A 77 -3.99 -1.88 -8.70
N THR A 78 -3.74 -3.11 -9.15
CA THR A 78 -4.79 -4.09 -9.47
C THR A 78 -5.08 -5.08 -8.33
N THR A 79 -4.49 -4.87 -7.16
CA THR A 79 -4.70 -5.73 -5.98
C THR A 79 -6.18 -5.86 -5.60
N TYR A 80 -7.01 -4.84 -5.84
CA TYR A 80 -8.46 -4.87 -5.61
C TYR A 80 -9.21 -5.93 -6.43
N ILE A 81 -8.66 -6.35 -7.59
CA ILE A 81 -9.24 -7.40 -8.43
C ILE A 81 -9.17 -8.75 -7.72
N ILE A 82 -8.12 -8.94 -6.93
CA ILE A 82 -7.83 -10.17 -6.19
C ILE A 82 -8.43 -10.10 -4.79
N SER A 83 -8.41 -8.93 -4.17
CA SER A 83 -8.91 -8.69 -2.81
C SER A 83 -10.36 -8.19 -2.77
N ASN A 84 -11.16 -8.49 -3.78
CA ASN A 84 -12.55 -8.04 -3.85
C ASN A 84 -13.38 -8.66 -2.70
N ASN A 85 -14.45 -7.99 -2.27
CA ASN A 85 -15.33 -8.45 -1.19
C ASN A 85 -15.84 -9.88 -1.42
N VAL A 86 -16.14 -10.24 -2.67
CA VAL A 86 -16.59 -11.61 -3.02
C VAL A 86 -15.51 -12.66 -2.72
N VAL A 87 -14.24 -12.36 -3.01
CA VAL A 87 -13.12 -13.29 -2.75
C VAL A 87 -12.93 -13.48 -1.26
N TRP A 88 -13.02 -12.41 -0.46
CA TRP A 88 -12.97 -12.49 1.00
C TRP A 88 -14.11 -13.33 1.60
N ILE A 89 -15.32 -13.23 1.05
CA ILE A 89 -16.46 -14.06 1.47
C ILE A 89 -16.19 -15.53 1.14
N ILE A 90 -15.73 -15.83 -0.08
CA ILE A 90 -15.39 -17.21 -0.48
C ILE A 90 -14.29 -17.76 0.42
N LEU A 91 -13.25 -16.97 0.68
CA LEU A 91 -12.16 -17.35 1.57
C LEU A 91 -12.65 -17.64 2.99
N ALA A 92 -13.50 -16.78 3.55
CA ALA A 92 -14.07 -16.99 4.87
C ALA A 92 -14.90 -18.29 4.94
N ILE A 93 -15.68 -18.60 3.89
CA ILE A 93 -16.43 -19.85 3.81
C ILE A 93 -15.48 -21.06 3.76
N ILE A 94 -14.41 -20.99 2.97
CA ILE A 94 -13.43 -22.07 2.85
C ILE A 94 -12.74 -22.31 4.20
N ILE A 95 -12.28 -21.26 4.88
CA ILE A 95 -11.71 -21.32 6.24
C ILE A 95 -12.69 -21.99 7.20
N CYS A 96 -13.96 -21.57 7.20
CA CYS A 96 -14.97 -22.16 8.08
C CYS A 96 -15.20 -23.66 7.78
N ILE A 97 -15.28 -24.05 6.51
CA ILE A 97 -15.47 -25.46 6.14
C ILE A 97 -14.24 -26.28 6.53
N GLN A 98 -13.03 -25.78 6.30
CA GLN A 98 -11.79 -26.50 6.56
C GLN A 98 -11.52 -26.64 8.06
N THR A 99 -11.72 -25.58 8.84
CA THR A 99 -11.68 -25.66 10.30
C THR A 99 -12.70 -26.66 10.84
N LEU A 100 -13.93 -26.70 10.31
CA LEU A 100 -14.93 -27.71 10.68
C LEU A 100 -14.47 -29.14 10.34
N VAL A 101 -13.87 -29.37 9.17
CA VAL A 101 -13.32 -30.68 8.80
C VAL A 101 -12.18 -31.09 9.74
N SER A 102 -11.26 -30.17 10.07
CA SER A 102 -10.17 -30.42 11.01
C SER A 102 -10.69 -30.79 12.41
N ILE A 103 -11.76 -30.12 12.87
CA ILE A 103 -12.43 -30.47 14.13
C ILE A 103 -13.05 -31.87 14.05
N ILE A 104 -13.73 -32.22 12.96
CA ILE A 104 -14.33 -33.55 12.76
C ILE A 104 -13.24 -34.63 12.76
N LEU A 105 -12.10 -34.40 12.12
CA LEU A 105 -10.97 -35.32 12.10
C LEU A 105 -10.33 -35.47 13.48
N MET A 106 -10.26 -34.40 14.26
CA MET A 106 -9.82 -34.47 15.65
C MET A 106 -10.77 -35.30 16.52
N PHE A 107 -12.06 -35.29 16.20
CA PHE A 107 -12.99 -36.24 16.78
C PHE A 107 -12.77 -37.67 16.21
N ALA A 108 -12.51 -37.85 14.92
CA ALA A 108 -12.22 -39.19 14.38
C ALA A 108 -10.99 -39.88 15.03
N GLU A 109 -10.05 -39.09 15.58
CA GLU A 109 -8.88 -39.57 16.30
C GLU A 109 -9.25 -40.39 17.55
N LYS A 110 -8.71 -41.61 17.66
CA LYS A 110 -9.05 -42.56 18.74
C LYS A 110 -8.42 -42.23 20.11
N VAL A 111 -7.88 -41.02 20.28
CA VAL A 111 -7.17 -40.59 21.49
C VAL A 111 -8.10 -39.77 22.39
N ILE A 112 -8.73 -40.44 23.36
CA ILE A 112 -9.76 -39.87 24.25
C ILE A 112 -9.27 -38.65 25.06
N TRP A 113 -7.99 -38.60 25.48
CA TRP A 113 -7.48 -37.47 26.25
C TRP A 113 -7.43 -36.17 25.44
N LYS A 114 -7.15 -36.23 24.12
CA LYS A 114 -7.14 -35.05 23.25
C LYS A 114 -8.55 -34.47 23.08
N TRP A 115 -9.53 -35.34 22.87
CA TRP A 115 -10.95 -34.97 22.85
C TRP A 115 -11.39 -34.21 24.10
N ILE A 116 -11.07 -34.75 25.29
CA ILE A 116 -11.47 -34.15 26.56
C ILE A 116 -10.84 -32.76 26.71
N LEU A 117 -9.55 -32.62 26.43
CA LEU A 117 -8.84 -31.34 26.49
C LEU A 117 -9.45 -30.31 25.53
N PHE A 118 -9.78 -30.72 24.31
CA PHE A 118 -10.39 -29.85 23.32
C PHE A 118 -11.78 -29.33 23.73
N ILE A 119 -12.62 -30.20 24.30
CA ILE A 119 -13.94 -29.79 24.80
C ILE A 119 -13.80 -28.79 25.95
N ILE A 120 -12.88 -29.03 26.88
CA ILE A 120 -12.59 -28.09 27.98
C ILE A 120 -12.15 -26.74 27.42
N ASP A 121 -11.27 -26.75 26.42
CA ASP A 121 -10.74 -25.54 25.78
C ASP A 121 -11.84 -24.74 25.06
N ILE A 122 -12.74 -25.41 24.30
CA ILE A 122 -13.91 -24.76 23.70
C ILE A 122 -14.82 -24.13 24.76
N ILE A 123 -15.09 -24.83 25.86
CA ILE A 123 -15.94 -24.31 26.95
C ILE A 123 -15.28 -23.06 27.56
N ALA A 124 -13.97 -23.09 27.80
CA ALA A 124 -13.22 -21.95 28.32
C ALA A 124 -13.25 -20.76 27.35
N MET A 125 -13.11 -21.01 26.06
CA MET A 125 -13.16 -19.99 25.01
C MET A 125 -14.55 -19.32 24.95
N VAL A 126 -15.63 -20.12 24.91
CA VAL A 126 -17.01 -19.61 24.93
C VAL A 126 -17.29 -18.80 26.19
N PHE A 127 -16.85 -19.30 27.35
CA PHE A 127 -17.01 -18.58 28.62
C PHE A 127 -16.31 -17.20 28.59
N CYS A 128 -15.08 -17.13 28.07
CA CYS A 128 -14.35 -15.87 27.92
C CYS A 128 -15.07 -14.91 26.95
N VAL A 129 -15.53 -15.40 25.80
CA VAL A 129 -16.26 -14.57 24.81
C VAL A 129 -17.57 -14.03 25.39
N VAL A 130 -18.37 -14.85 26.08
CA VAL A 130 -19.62 -14.41 26.71
C VAL A 130 -19.36 -13.34 27.77
N LYS A 131 -18.31 -13.52 28.60
CA LYS A 131 -17.94 -12.52 29.63
C LYS A 131 -17.46 -11.20 29.04
N ILE A 132 -16.69 -11.25 27.96
CA ILE A 132 -16.24 -10.06 27.23
C ILE A 132 -17.42 -9.36 26.53
N SER A 133 -18.30 -10.12 25.86
CA SER A 133 -19.42 -9.58 25.07
C SER A 133 -20.52 -8.96 25.95
N THR A 134 -20.81 -9.54 27.10
CA THR A 134 -21.86 -9.04 28.02
C THR A 134 -21.45 -7.75 28.73
N ASN A 135 -20.18 -7.36 28.68
CA ASN A 135 -19.66 -6.22 29.41
C ASN A 135 -18.68 -5.43 28.53
N HIS A 136 -19.19 -4.71 27.52
CA HIS A 136 -18.36 -4.02 26.52
C HIS A 136 -17.31 -3.05 27.12
N ASN A 137 -17.53 -2.51 28.32
CA ASN A 137 -16.58 -1.62 29.00
C ASN A 137 -15.51 -2.33 29.86
N TYR A 138 -15.44 -3.67 29.85
CA TYR A 138 -14.47 -4.42 30.66
C TYR A 138 -13.06 -4.43 30.08
N LEU A 139 -12.92 -4.42 28.76
CA LEU A 139 -11.63 -4.62 28.08
C LEU A 139 -10.69 -3.41 28.19
N LEU A 140 -11.26 -2.22 28.43
CA LEU A 140 -10.53 -0.94 28.42
C LEU A 140 -10.25 -0.35 29.82
N ASN A 141 -10.91 -0.81 30.88
CA ASN A 141 -10.92 -0.10 32.18
C ASN A 141 -10.76 -0.96 33.44
N ASN A 142 -10.58 -2.29 33.33
CA ASN A 142 -10.46 -3.18 34.49
C ASN A 142 -9.36 -4.23 34.31
N ASP A 143 -8.55 -4.46 35.35
CA ASP A 143 -7.52 -5.50 35.42
C ASP A 143 -8.08 -6.90 35.09
N MET A 144 -9.34 -7.15 35.45
CA MET A 144 -10.04 -8.40 35.13
C MET A 144 -10.32 -8.59 33.64
N GLY A 145 -10.54 -7.51 32.87
CA GLY A 145 -10.73 -7.59 31.43
C GLY A 145 -9.47 -8.02 30.69
N LEU A 146 -8.31 -7.53 31.13
CA LEU A 146 -7.01 -7.97 30.64
C LEU A 146 -6.74 -9.44 30.96
N ILE A 147 -7.13 -9.91 32.15
CA ILE A 147 -7.03 -11.33 32.51
C ILE A 147 -7.88 -12.19 31.57
N TYR A 148 -9.15 -11.84 31.32
CA TYR A 148 -9.99 -12.59 30.38
C TYR A 148 -9.46 -12.54 28.95
N ALA A 149 -8.90 -11.42 28.49
CA ALA A 149 -8.27 -11.32 27.19
C ALA A 149 -7.00 -12.20 27.10
N ALA A 150 -6.19 -12.23 28.16
CA ALA A 150 -5.01 -13.10 28.23
C ALA A 150 -5.39 -14.58 28.25
N VAL A 151 -6.41 -14.97 29.03
CA VAL A 151 -6.95 -16.34 29.04
C VAL A 151 -7.55 -16.71 27.69
N LEU A 152 -8.27 -15.79 27.04
CA LEU A 152 -8.78 -15.98 25.68
C LEU A 152 -7.62 -16.22 24.69
N LEU A 153 -6.54 -15.44 24.78
CA LEU A 153 -5.38 -15.61 23.93
C LEU A 153 -4.69 -16.98 24.18
N ILE A 154 -4.54 -17.38 25.44
CA ILE A 154 -3.99 -18.69 25.81
C ILE A 154 -4.86 -19.84 25.28
N THR A 155 -6.18 -19.77 25.46
CA THR A 155 -7.12 -20.79 24.94
C THR A 155 -7.08 -20.85 23.42
N ILE A 156 -6.99 -19.72 22.71
CA ILE A 156 -6.78 -19.72 21.26
C ILE A 156 -5.46 -20.41 20.87
N ILE A 157 -4.36 -20.17 21.59
CA ILE A 157 -3.08 -20.83 21.32
C ILE A 157 -3.19 -22.35 21.56
N VAL A 158 -3.80 -22.76 22.68
CA VAL A 158 -4.02 -24.17 23.02
C VAL A 158 -4.89 -24.85 21.97
N PHE A 159 -5.97 -24.19 21.53
CA PHE A 159 -6.84 -24.65 20.46
C PHE A 159 -6.07 -24.97 19.18
N PHE A 160 -5.28 -24.02 18.68
CA PHE A 160 -4.47 -24.22 17.48
C PHE A 160 -3.40 -25.29 17.67
N LYS A 161 -2.82 -25.39 18.87
CA LYS A 161 -1.83 -26.43 19.18
C LYS A 161 -2.47 -27.82 19.15
N LEU A 162 -3.67 -27.98 19.72
CA LEU A 162 -4.43 -29.23 19.70
C LEU A 162 -4.82 -29.63 18.27
N LEU A 163 -5.24 -28.69 17.43
CA LEU A 163 -5.52 -28.95 16.01
C LEU A 163 -4.27 -29.37 15.23
N THR A 164 -3.12 -28.73 15.49
CA THR A 164 -1.86 -29.06 14.81
C THR A 164 -1.30 -30.41 15.25
N ASP A 165 -1.58 -30.84 16.48
CA ASP A 165 -1.13 -32.13 17.00
C ASP A 165 -2.13 -33.27 16.71
N SER A 166 -3.19 -33.02 15.94
CA SER A 166 -4.23 -33.99 15.61
C SER A 166 -4.05 -34.63 14.22
N ASP A 167 -4.74 -35.74 13.98
CA ASP A 167 -4.86 -36.36 12.66
C ASP A 167 -5.46 -35.40 11.60
N GLY A 168 -6.17 -34.34 12.01
CA GLY A 168 -6.64 -33.26 11.13
C GLY A 168 -5.57 -32.21 10.75
N SER A 169 -4.33 -32.37 11.23
CA SER A 169 -3.26 -31.38 11.06
C SER A 169 -2.90 -31.11 9.61
N ASP A 170 -2.96 -32.11 8.73
CA ASP A 170 -2.63 -31.95 7.31
C ASP A 170 -3.65 -31.05 6.58
N VAL A 171 -4.93 -31.15 6.94
CA VAL A 171 -5.99 -30.24 6.44
C VAL A 171 -5.74 -28.81 6.91
N PHE A 172 -5.42 -28.65 8.19
CA PHE A 172 -5.14 -27.35 8.80
C PHE A 172 -3.85 -26.71 8.24
N LEU A 173 -2.80 -27.50 8.01
CA LEU A 173 -1.57 -27.05 7.37
C LEU A 173 -1.81 -26.65 5.92
N ALA A 174 -2.59 -27.42 5.16
CA ALA A 174 -2.95 -27.08 3.78
C ALA A 174 -3.74 -25.76 3.69
N GLU A 175 -4.65 -25.51 4.64
CA GLU A 175 -5.36 -24.23 4.79
C GLU A 175 -4.39 -23.07 5.08
N GLY A 176 -3.52 -23.24 6.07
CA GLY A 176 -2.51 -22.23 6.43
C GLY A 176 -1.56 -21.91 5.26
N LEU A 177 -1.14 -22.93 4.51
CA LEU A 177 -0.32 -22.76 3.32
C LEU A 177 -1.07 -22.01 2.21
N GLY A 178 -2.37 -22.30 2.02
CA GLY A 178 -3.22 -21.62 1.05
C GLY A 178 -3.39 -20.13 1.36
N LEU A 179 -3.61 -19.79 2.64
CA LEU A 179 -3.68 -18.40 3.11
C LEU A 179 -2.34 -17.67 2.97
N ALA A 180 -1.24 -18.31 3.34
CA ALA A 180 0.09 -17.75 3.16
C ALA A 180 0.37 -17.49 1.67
N ALA A 181 0.04 -18.44 0.80
CA ALA A 181 0.19 -18.27 -0.65
C ALA A 181 -0.64 -17.09 -1.18
N TYR A 182 -1.88 -16.92 -0.73
CA TYR A 182 -2.71 -15.76 -1.09
C TYR A 182 -2.04 -14.43 -0.72
N LEU A 183 -1.57 -14.29 0.52
CA LEU A 183 -0.89 -13.08 0.99
C LEU A 183 0.42 -12.83 0.25
N ILE A 184 1.20 -13.88 -0.01
CA ILE A 184 2.44 -13.80 -0.78
C ILE A 184 2.15 -13.34 -2.21
N ILE A 185 1.12 -13.89 -2.86
CA ILE A 185 0.73 -13.50 -4.23
C ILE A 185 0.33 -12.01 -4.27
N LEU A 186 -0.46 -11.55 -3.30
CA LEU A 186 -0.82 -10.13 -3.18
C LEU A 186 0.41 -9.23 -3.00
N ALA A 187 1.29 -9.61 -2.07
CA ALA A 187 2.52 -8.86 -1.81
C ALA A 187 3.44 -8.82 -3.05
N LEU A 188 3.56 -9.95 -3.77
CA LEU A 188 4.33 -10.05 -5.00
C LEU A 188 3.77 -9.13 -6.08
N ILE A 189 2.45 -9.13 -6.31
CA ILE A 189 1.85 -8.22 -7.30
C ILE A 189 2.11 -6.77 -6.94
N LEU A 190 1.86 -6.39 -5.69
CA LEU A 190 2.09 -5.02 -5.25
C LEU A 190 3.56 -4.63 -5.42
N LEU A 191 4.50 -5.54 -5.15
CA LEU A 191 5.92 -5.34 -5.37
C LEU A 191 6.24 -5.17 -6.86
N LEU A 192 5.69 -6.02 -7.74
CA LEU A 192 5.91 -5.96 -9.18
C LEU A 192 5.34 -4.66 -9.78
N GLU A 193 4.15 -4.23 -9.35
CA GLU A 193 3.52 -2.99 -9.81
C GLU A 193 4.30 -1.75 -9.36
N ASN A 194 4.93 -1.81 -8.17
CA ASN A 194 5.70 -0.71 -7.58
C ASN A 194 7.21 -0.77 -7.85
N ILE A 195 7.70 -1.72 -8.64
CA ILE A 195 9.14 -1.94 -8.84
C ILE A 195 9.87 -0.69 -9.35
N VAL A 196 9.21 0.14 -10.17
CA VAL A 196 9.76 1.40 -10.69
C VAL A 196 9.94 2.43 -9.58
N ALA A 197 8.94 2.61 -8.72
CA ALA A 197 8.99 3.54 -7.60
C ALA A 197 10.04 3.10 -6.57
N ILE A 198 10.10 1.80 -6.26
CA ILE A 198 11.10 1.19 -5.37
C ILE A 198 12.50 1.38 -5.95
N GLY A 199 12.69 1.10 -7.24
CA GLY A 199 13.98 1.28 -7.92
C GLY A 199 14.45 2.74 -7.92
N ALA A 200 13.54 3.68 -8.14
CA ALA A 200 13.85 5.11 -8.09
C ALA A 200 14.27 5.55 -6.68
N LEU A 201 13.53 5.12 -5.65
CA LEU A 201 13.85 5.40 -4.25
C LEU A 201 15.23 4.83 -3.88
N ALA A 202 15.50 3.57 -4.21
CA ALA A 202 16.78 2.93 -3.95
C ALA A 202 17.95 3.67 -4.64
N GLY A 203 17.78 4.04 -5.91
CA GLY A 203 18.77 4.82 -6.65
C GLY A 203 19.04 6.20 -6.02
N ALA A 204 17.98 6.90 -5.58
CA ALA A 204 18.11 8.19 -4.93
C ALA A 204 18.83 8.10 -3.57
N ILE A 205 18.55 7.07 -2.77
CA ILE A 205 19.24 6.80 -1.50
C ILE A 205 20.74 6.59 -1.72
N ILE A 206 21.12 5.82 -2.76
CA ILE A 206 22.53 5.59 -3.10
C ILE A 206 23.22 6.91 -3.44
N ILE A 207 22.60 7.75 -4.28
CA ILE A 207 23.17 9.05 -4.67
C ILE A 207 23.33 9.96 -3.45
N VAL A 208 22.31 10.05 -2.59
CA VAL A 208 22.38 10.84 -1.35
C VAL A 208 23.49 10.31 -0.43
N GLY A 209 23.63 8.98 -0.31
CA GLY A 209 24.70 8.36 0.47
C GLY A 209 26.09 8.71 -0.05
N ILE A 210 26.29 8.69 -1.38
CA ILE A 210 27.56 9.09 -2.02
C ILE A 210 27.85 10.57 -1.75
N VAL A 211 26.85 11.46 -1.91
CA VAL A 211 27.01 12.90 -1.67
C VAL A 211 27.33 13.18 -0.20
N ALA A 212 26.63 12.52 0.74
CA ALA A 212 26.89 12.65 2.17
C ALA A 212 28.31 12.17 2.53
N ALA A 213 28.76 11.04 1.96
CA ALA A 213 30.11 10.55 2.17
C ALA A 213 31.16 11.55 1.64
N ILE A 214 30.97 12.14 0.46
CA ILE A 214 31.87 13.17 -0.09
C ILE A 214 31.87 14.42 0.79
N LEU A 215 30.74 14.85 1.35
CA LEU A 215 30.71 16.02 2.24
C LEU A 215 31.40 15.77 3.59
N ILE A 216 31.27 14.56 4.14
CA ILE A 216 31.89 14.18 5.42
C ILE A 216 33.40 13.94 5.25
N PHE A 217 33.82 13.21 4.21
CA PHE A 217 35.24 12.93 3.94
C PHE A 217 35.96 14.05 3.17
N GLY A 218 35.24 14.88 2.42
CA GLY A 218 35.80 16.05 1.72
C GLY A 218 36.15 17.19 2.67
N ASN A 219 35.41 17.33 3.79
CA ASN A 219 35.73 18.30 4.83
C ASN A 219 36.81 17.85 5.83
N SER A 220 37.29 16.60 5.77
CA SER A 220 38.36 16.10 6.64
C SER A 220 39.78 16.33 6.10
N SER A 221 39.95 17.23 5.12
CA SER A 221 41.27 17.65 4.61
C SER A 221 41.57 19.12 4.91
N LYS A 222 41.56 19.47 6.21
CA LYS A 222 42.30 20.62 6.73
C LYS A 222 43.03 20.24 8.02
N GLU A 223 44.27 19.77 7.86
CA GLU A 223 45.46 20.20 8.63
C GLU A 223 46.66 19.34 8.25
N SER A 224 47.62 19.88 7.49
CA SER A 224 48.99 20.16 7.99
C SER A 224 49.89 20.71 6.87
N ALA A 225 50.73 21.68 7.24
CA ALA A 225 51.58 22.52 6.40
C ALA A 225 52.81 21.80 5.81
N GLY A 226 53.19 22.12 4.56
CA GLY A 226 54.46 22.78 4.23
C GLY A 226 55.32 21.90 3.30
N SER A 227 55.77 22.32 2.11
CA SER A 227 56.74 23.40 1.88
C SER A 227 56.95 23.67 0.38
N THR A 228 57.10 24.96 0.06
CA THR A 228 57.88 25.62 -1.01
C THR A 228 58.32 24.87 -2.28
N SER A 229 58.00 25.45 -3.45
CA SER A 229 59.04 25.96 -4.37
C SER A 229 58.50 27.04 -5.32
N SER A 230 59.38 27.98 -5.63
CA SER A 230 59.21 29.29 -6.24
C SER A 230 58.98 29.27 -7.76
N GLY A 231 58.19 30.23 -8.24
CA GLY A 231 58.07 30.57 -9.67
C GLY A 231 57.54 32.00 -9.86
N SER A 232 58.48 32.93 -9.98
CA SER A 232 58.37 34.37 -10.24
C SER A 232 57.35 34.81 -11.30
N GLY A 233 56.72 35.98 -11.09
CA GLY A 233 56.60 36.97 -12.18
C GLY A 233 55.31 37.77 -12.29
N GLY A 234 55.34 39.04 -11.85
CA GLY A 234 54.72 40.14 -12.61
C GLY A 234 53.42 40.75 -12.07
N SER A 235 53.55 41.70 -11.15
CA SER A 235 52.49 42.64 -10.75
C SER A 235 52.30 43.74 -11.80
N THR A 236 51.07 44.21 -12.01
CA THR A 236 50.78 45.66 -12.12
C THR A 236 49.31 45.98 -11.85
N SER A 237 49.14 47.01 -11.01
CA SER A 237 47.92 47.62 -10.47
C SER A 237 47.14 48.41 -11.50
N TYR A 238 45.79 48.43 -11.45
CA TYR A 238 45.02 49.69 -11.38
C TYR A 238 43.50 49.52 -11.13
N LYS A 239 43.01 50.36 -10.21
CA LYS A 239 41.73 51.13 -10.17
C LYS A 239 40.39 50.48 -10.54
N SER A 240 39.50 50.52 -9.55
CA SER A 240 38.05 50.66 -9.68
C SER A 240 37.65 51.99 -10.35
N VAL A 241 36.78 51.94 -11.37
CA VAL A 241 35.86 53.03 -11.74
C VAL A 241 34.60 52.42 -12.38
N SER A 242 33.46 53.02 -12.02
CA SER A 242 32.12 52.83 -12.54
C SER A 242 31.97 53.24 -14.02
N GLY A 243 31.06 52.60 -14.76
CA GLY A 243 30.74 53.03 -16.11
C GLY A 243 29.55 52.26 -16.67
N ASN A 244 28.45 52.98 -16.87
CA ASN A 244 27.20 52.52 -17.46
C ASN A 244 27.34 52.37 -18.99
N VAL A 245 26.30 51.81 -19.64
CA VAL A 245 25.95 51.83 -21.08
C VAL A 245 26.33 50.60 -21.91
N GLY A 246 25.33 50.02 -22.61
CA GLY A 246 25.51 49.53 -23.98
C GLY A 246 24.97 48.13 -24.30
N VAL A 247 23.73 48.07 -24.77
CA VAL A 247 23.05 46.91 -25.37
C VAL A 247 23.57 46.59 -26.80
N LYS A 248 23.88 45.33 -27.15
CA LYS A 248 23.23 44.50 -28.23
C LYS A 248 23.95 43.16 -28.58
N SER A 249 23.22 42.07 -28.30
CA SER A 249 22.90 40.84 -29.08
C SER A 249 23.93 39.86 -29.68
N ARG A 250 23.57 38.56 -29.46
CA ARG A 250 23.56 37.32 -30.29
C ARG A 250 24.40 36.20 -29.63
N LYS A 251 23.91 34.97 -29.37
CA LYS A 251 22.81 34.17 -29.94
C LYS A 251 22.59 32.89 -29.05
N PRO A 252 21.76 31.92 -29.47
CA PRO A 252 20.45 31.50 -28.93
C PRO A 252 20.50 30.43 -27.80
N ASP A 253 19.38 30.13 -27.14
CA ASP A 253 18.98 28.72 -26.93
C ASP A 253 17.52 28.53 -26.47
N LYS A 254 16.96 27.42 -26.96
CA LYS A 254 15.60 26.91 -26.77
C LYS A 254 15.33 26.59 -25.29
N ASN A 255 14.21 27.11 -24.78
CA ASN A 255 13.16 26.36 -24.06
C ASN A 255 12.22 27.38 -23.41
N THR A 256 11.07 27.61 -24.05
CA THR A 256 9.94 28.31 -23.43
C THR A 256 9.38 27.40 -22.34
N ALA A 257 9.97 27.45 -21.15
CA ALA A 257 9.33 26.95 -19.95
C ALA A 257 8.17 27.91 -19.62
N ASN A 258 6.95 27.37 -19.61
CA ASN A 258 5.74 28.06 -19.13
C ASN A 258 5.94 28.47 -17.67
N THR A 259 6.55 29.63 -17.47
CA THR A 259 6.58 30.30 -16.18
C THR A 259 5.21 30.97 -16.04
N PRO A 260 4.42 30.70 -14.99
CA PRO A 260 3.17 31.41 -14.79
C PRO A 260 3.49 32.90 -14.71
N ALA A 261 2.78 33.72 -15.50
CA ALA A 261 3.02 35.16 -15.62
C ALA A 261 2.69 35.95 -14.32
N TYR A 262 2.24 35.25 -13.27
CA TYR A 262 1.80 35.82 -12.00
C TYR A 262 2.56 35.18 -10.84
N LYS A 263 2.75 35.94 -9.75
CA LYS A 263 3.41 35.45 -8.54
C LYS A 263 2.36 34.83 -7.61
N LYS A 264 2.58 33.58 -7.20
CA LYS A 264 1.82 32.97 -6.09
C LYS A 264 2.23 33.65 -4.79
N ASP A 265 1.24 34.02 -3.99
CA ASP A 265 1.50 34.45 -2.61
C ASP A 265 1.66 33.25 -1.67
N SER A 266 2.26 33.51 -0.51
CA SER A 266 2.56 32.48 0.50
C SER A 266 1.46 32.37 1.57
N ASN A 267 0.24 32.84 1.29
CA ASN A 267 -0.85 32.82 2.25
C ASN A 267 -1.44 31.39 2.33
N PRO A 268 -1.44 30.73 3.51
CA PRO A 268 -1.96 29.37 3.65
C PRO A 268 -3.46 29.25 3.36
N ASN A 269 -4.20 30.35 3.35
CA ASN A 269 -5.63 30.34 3.01
C ASN A 269 -5.91 30.57 1.51
N HIS A 270 -4.89 30.80 0.70
CA HIS A 270 -5.02 30.94 -0.74
C HIS A 270 -4.66 29.62 -1.43
N HIS A 271 -5.64 29.06 -2.13
CA HIS A 271 -5.55 27.75 -2.76
C HIS A 271 -5.38 27.90 -4.26
N TYR A 272 -4.23 27.48 -4.78
CA TYR A 272 -3.96 27.46 -6.23
C TYR A 272 -4.26 26.06 -6.77
N ILE A 273 -5.20 25.96 -7.70
CA ILE A 273 -5.73 24.70 -8.24
C ILE A 273 -5.17 24.45 -9.64
N ALA A 274 -4.34 23.42 -9.78
CA ALA A 274 -3.84 22.93 -11.07
C ALA A 274 -4.95 22.29 -11.92
N ASN A 275 -4.93 22.53 -13.23
CA ASN A 275 -5.80 21.87 -14.22
C ASN A 275 -7.30 21.98 -13.87
N TYR A 276 -7.72 23.14 -13.35
CA TYR A 276 -9.09 23.35 -12.85
C TYR A 276 -10.13 23.20 -13.98
N ASN A 277 -11.08 22.27 -13.81
CA ASN A 277 -12.11 21.92 -14.80
C ASN A 277 -11.58 21.46 -16.17
N GLU A 278 -10.35 20.96 -16.24
CA GLU A 278 -9.84 20.29 -17.43
C GLU A 278 -10.25 18.80 -17.48
N ILE A 279 -10.07 18.13 -18.62
CA ILE A 279 -10.36 16.70 -18.79
C ILE A 279 -9.42 15.91 -17.86
N LEU A 280 -9.98 15.12 -16.94
CA LEU A 280 -9.24 14.45 -15.84
C LEU A 280 -8.54 15.40 -14.86
N GLY A 281 -8.92 16.69 -14.86
CA GLY A 281 -8.39 17.70 -13.96
C GLY A 281 -9.15 17.81 -12.64
N ILE A 282 -8.69 18.74 -11.80
CA ILE A 282 -9.26 18.96 -10.47
C ILE A 282 -10.56 19.75 -10.59
N LYS A 283 -11.59 19.30 -9.87
CA LYS A 283 -12.88 19.98 -9.74
C LYS A 283 -13.09 20.45 -8.31
N LEU A 284 -13.85 21.52 -8.16
CA LEU A 284 -14.30 22.02 -6.88
C LEU A 284 -15.81 21.86 -6.80
N TYR A 285 -16.30 21.47 -5.63
CA TYR A 285 -17.73 21.35 -5.35
C TYR A 285 -18.10 21.96 -4.01
N LYS A 286 -19.31 22.49 -3.94
CA LYS A 286 -20.00 22.77 -2.68
C LYS A 286 -20.77 21.52 -2.29
N VAL A 287 -20.54 21.03 -1.07
CA VAL A 287 -21.12 19.78 -0.58
C VAL A 287 -21.89 20.05 0.71
N HIS A 288 -23.09 19.51 0.81
CA HIS A 288 -23.87 19.50 2.04
C HIS A 288 -23.32 18.45 3.00
N GLY A 289 -22.92 18.87 4.20
CA GLY A 289 -22.39 17.99 5.23
C GLY A 289 -23.23 18.01 6.50
N ASP A 290 -23.30 16.89 7.22
CA ASP A 290 -24.06 16.76 8.47
C ASP A 290 -23.61 17.74 9.57
N MET A 291 -22.38 18.24 9.49
CA MET A 291 -21.79 19.23 10.40
C MET A 291 -21.61 20.62 9.76
N GLY A 292 -22.27 20.88 8.63
CA GLY A 292 -22.24 22.14 7.89
C GLY A 292 -21.59 22.04 6.50
N ASP A 293 -22.04 22.91 5.60
CA ASP A 293 -21.61 22.96 4.20
C ASP A 293 -20.13 23.28 4.05
N TYR A 294 -19.48 22.68 3.04
CA TYR A 294 -18.05 22.83 2.82
C TYR A 294 -17.66 22.82 1.34
N ILE A 295 -16.45 23.32 1.07
CA ILE A 295 -15.82 23.21 -0.24
C ILE A 295 -14.97 21.94 -0.28
N GLU A 296 -15.27 21.10 -1.26
CA GLU A 296 -14.55 19.88 -1.58
C GLU A 296 -13.74 20.05 -2.86
N LEU A 297 -12.55 19.48 -2.84
CA LEU A 297 -11.72 19.28 -4.03
C LEU A 297 -11.78 17.81 -4.41
N ASP A 298 -12.15 17.57 -5.66
CA ASP A 298 -12.27 16.26 -6.28
C ASP A 298 -11.27 16.15 -7.44
N ASN A 299 -10.32 15.23 -7.33
CA ASN A 299 -9.34 14.94 -8.38
C ASN A 299 -9.58 13.59 -9.05
N THR A 300 -10.85 13.15 -9.18
CA THR A 300 -11.28 11.88 -9.80
C THR A 300 -10.83 10.60 -9.07
N MET A 301 -9.83 10.69 -8.19
CA MET A 301 -9.29 9.58 -7.38
C MET A 301 -9.44 9.80 -5.87
N VAL A 302 -9.54 11.05 -5.42
CA VAL A 302 -9.64 11.41 -4.00
C VAL A 302 -10.51 12.66 -3.86
N GLU A 303 -11.42 12.61 -2.90
CA GLU A 303 -12.23 13.74 -2.44
C GLU A 303 -11.63 14.30 -1.14
N LYS A 304 -11.38 15.61 -1.10
CA LYS A 304 -10.77 16.27 0.05
C LYS A 304 -11.52 17.54 0.42
N LYS A 305 -12.01 17.60 1.66
CA LYS A 305 -12.54 18.82 2.27
C LYS A 305 -11.44 19.86 2.47
N ILE A 306 -11.62 21.07 1.92
CA ILE A 306 -10.65 22.17 2.02
C ILE A 306 -11.01 23.12 3.16
N CYS A 307 -12.23 23.66 3.15
CA CYS A 307 -12.69 24.62 4.14
C CYS A 307 -14.22 24.60 4.26
N SER A 308 -14.75 25.24 5.29
CA SER A 308 -16.19 25.46 5.41
C SER A 308 -16.69 26.43 4.32
N LEU A 309 -17.94 26.28 3.88
CA LEU A 309 -18.54 27.17 2.90
C LEU A 309 -18.60 28.62 3.43
N ALA A 310 -18.90 28.79 4.71
CA ALA A 310 -18.93 30.09 5.37
C ALA A 310 -17.56 30.79 5.38
N ASP A 311 -16.47 30.05 5.59
CA ASP A 311 -15.11 30.62 5.52
C ASP A 311 -14.71 30.97 4.07
N ALA A 312 -15.22 30.23 3.08
CA ALA A 312 -15.00 30.56 1.66
C ALA A 312 -15.79 31.81 1.25
N GLU A 313 -17.07 31.92 1.64
CA GLU A 313 -17.93 33.05 1.30
C GLU A 313 -17.54 34.36 2.00
N SER A 314 -16.99 34.27 3.23
CA SER A 314 -16.41 35.42 3.93
C SER A 314 -15.08 35.91 3.34
N GLY A 315 -14.54 35.22 2.33
CA GLY A 315 -13.28 35.56 1.66
C GLY A 315 -12.03 35.22 2.47
N LYS A 316 -12.18 34.48 3.58
CA LYS A 316 -11.07 34.00 4.40
C LYS A 316 -10.24 32.96 3.64
N HIS A 317 -10.90 32.11 2.85
CA HIS A 317 -10.27 31.25 1.84
C HIS A 317 -10.54 31.74 0.43
N LYS A 318 -9.50 31.80 -0.40
CA LYS A 318 -9.60 32.19 -1.81
C LYS A 318 -9.04 31.10 -2.70
N PHE A 319 -9.63 30.96 -3.88
CA PHE A 319 -9.28 29.92 -4.84
C PHE A 319 -8.80 30.57 -6.12
N TYR A 320 -7.72 30.06 -6.71
CA TYR A 320 -7.11 30.60 -7.91
C TYR A 320 -6.79 29.47 -8.88
N ARG A 321 -6.96 29.71 -10.17
CA ARG A 321 -6.47 28.79 -11.22
C ARG A 321 -4.94 28.89 -11.29
N GLU A 322 -4.25 27.78 -11.13
CA GLU A 322 -2.78 27.77 -11.05
C GLU A 322 -2.07 28.17 -12.36
N GLU A 323 -2.69 27.95 -13.52
CA GLU A 323 -2.09 28.35 -14.80
C GLU A 323 -2.15 29.86 -15.06
N SER A 324 -3.17 30.54 -14.53
CA SER A 324 -3.50 31.93 -14.90
C SER A 324 -3.50 32.91 -13.74
N GLY A 325 -3.55 32.43 -12.50
CA GLY A 325 -3.69 33.25 -11.30
C GLY A 325 -5.08 33.88 -11.16
N LYS A 326 -6.02 33.55 -12.06
CA LYS A 326 -7.38 34.07 -12.01
C LYS A 326 -8.13 33.48 -10.83
N GLU A 327 -8.77 34.34 -10.04
CA GLU A 327 -9.62 33.92 -8.92
C GLU A 327 -10.84 33.14 -9.42
N ILE A 328 -11.10 32.01 -8.77
CA ILE A 328 -12.29 31.18 -8.93
C ILE A 328 -13.26 31.65 -7.85
N ARG A 329 -14.36 32.27 -8.27
CA ARG A 329 -15.35 32.78 -7.32
C ARG A 329 -16.16 31.64 -6.72
N VAL A 330 -16.48 31.70 -5.44
CA VAL A 330 -17.27 30.66 -4.74
C VAL A 330 -18.64 30.46 -5.40
N GLN A 331 -19.21 31.51 -6.00
CA GLN A 331 -20.48 31.43 -6.74
C GLN A 331 -20.37 30.62 -8.04
N GLU A 332 -19.18 30.50 -8.62
CA GLU A 332 -18.91 29.72 -9.85
C GLU A 332 -18.66 28.24 -9.55
N ILE A 333 -18.45 27.87 -8.28
CA ILE A 333 -18.27 26.49 -7.85
C ILE A 333 -19.64 25.79 -7.87
N PRO A 334 -19.81 24.65 -8.57
CA PRO A 334 -21.07 23.92 -8.61
C PRO A 334 -21.36 23.21 -7.28
N TRP A 335 -22.64 22.93 -7.03
CA TRP A 335 -23.06 22.01 -5.97
C TRP A 335 -22.92 20.57 -6.45
N LYS A 336 -22.55 19.66 -5.56
CA LYS A 336 -22.47 18.21 -5.79
C LYS A 336 -23.50 17.48 -4.98
#